data_AF-A0A2S7FFB1-F1
#
_entry.id   AF-A0A2S7FFB1-F1
#
_cell.length_a   1.000
_cell.length_b   1.000
_cell.length_c   1.000
_cell.angle_alpha   90.00
_cell.angle_beta   90.00
_cell.angle_gamma   90.00
#
_symmetry.space_group_name_H-M   'P 1'
#
loop_
_entity.id
_entity.type
_entity.pdbx_description
1 polymer ?
#
loop_
_entity_poly.entity_id
_entity_poly.type
_entity_poly.pdbx_seq_one_letter_code
_entity_poly.pdbx_strand_id
1 'polypeptide(L)'
;MLFVICGIIMPILFIIYNIIYYLKRKVIYTIKDKNFIIIDDRFFKIQLSLSLVNAIFVSIVVYAWDKYNLKFGLLFFMLIYWGINYSIKYIGILKKYAEIRNNI
;
A
#
# COMPACT_ATOMS: atom_id res chain seq x y z
N MET A 1 -16.96 2.95 -16.60
CA MET A 1 -17.23 3.64 -15.30
C MET A 1 -16.34 3.12 -14.19
N LEU A 2 -16.20 1.79 -14.07
CA LEU A 2 -15.33 1.13 -13.08
C LEU A 2 -13.88 1.62 -13.16
N PHE A 3 -13.28 1.68 -14.35
CA PHE A 3 -11.89 2.14 -14.51
C PHE A 3 -11.67 3.60 -14.06
N VAL A 4 -12.61 4.50 -14.36
CA VAL A 4 -12.47 5.92 -13.96
C VAL A 4 -12.46 6.06 -12.44
N ILE A 5 -13.36 5.37 -11.75
CA ILE A 5 -13.48 5.46 -10.30
C ILE A 5 -12.34 4.70 -9.61
N CYS A 6 -12.19 3.40 -9.92
CA CYS A 6 -11.28 2.51 -9.20
C CYS A 6 -9.84 2.54 -9.75
N GLY A 7 -9.64 2.89 -11.02
CA GLY A 7 -8.34 2.88 -11.67
C GLY A 7 -7.67 4.25 -11.76
N ILE A 8 -8.40 5.35 -11.51
CA ILE A 8 -7.86 6.72 -11.57
C ILE A 8 -8.13 7.47 -10.25
N ILE A 9 -9.40 7.69 -9.90
CA ILE A 9 -9.76 8.52 -8.74
C ILE A 9 -9.24 7.91 -7.43
N MET A 10 -9.51 6.62 -7.18
CA MET A 10 -9.06 5.94 -5.96
C MET A 10 -7.53 5.90 -5.82
N PRO A 11 -6.74 5.56 -6.85
CA PRO A 11 -5.28 5.65 -6.82
C PRO A 11 -4.77 7.06 -6.50
N ILE A 12 -5.36 8.12 -7.07
CA ILE A 12 -4.97 9.50 -6.76
C ILE A 12 -5.22 9.82 -5.28
N LEU A 13 -6.40 9.49 -4.76
CA LEU A 13 -6.71 9.68 -3.34
C LEU A 13 -5.76 8.90 -2.44
N PHE A 14 -5.42 7.66 -2.82
CA PHE A 14 -4.47 6.83 -2.10
C PHE A 14 -3.05 7.43 -2.11
N ILE A 15 -2.60 7.98 -3.24
CA ILE A 15 -1.31 8.69 -3.34
C ILE A 15 -1.30 9.91 -2.39
N ILE A 16 -2.32 10.76 -2.46
CA ILE A 16 -2.44 11.95 -1.59
C ILE A 16 -2.40 11.54 -0.11
N TYR A 17 -3.18 10.52 0.26
CA TYR A 17 -3.20 9.97 1.61
C TYR A 17 -1.80 9.52 2.07
N ASN A 18 -1.08 8.78 1.23
CA ASN A 18 0.28 8.30 1.56
C ASN A 18 1.30 9.43 1.67
N ILE A 19 1.21 10.47 0.83
CA ILE A 19 2.06 11.67 0.92
C ILE A 19 1.82 12.37 2.26
N ILE A 20 0.57 12.59 2.64
CA ILE A 20 0.24 13.22 3.93
C ILE A 20 0.79 12.39 5.10
N TYR A 21 0.71 11.05 5.03
CA TYR A 21 1.22 10.16 6.07
C TYR A 21 2.75 10.15 6.14
N TYR A 22 3.43 10.22 4.99
CA TYR A 22 4.87 10.41 4.93
C TYR A 22 5.30 11.70 5.63
N LEU A 23 4.66 12.83 5.30
CA LEU A 23 4.96 14.14 5.89
C LEU A 23 4.69 14.15 7.40
N LYS A 24 3.60 13.50 7.84
CA LYS A 24 3.23 13.41 9.27
C LYS A 24 3.99 12.33 10.03
N ARG A 25 4.92 11.59 9.39
CA ARG A 25 5.62 10.44 9.98
C ARG A 25 4.66 9.45 10.64
N LYS A 26 3.55 9.15 9.96
CA LYS A 26 2.53 8.19 10.40
C LYS A 26 2.56 6.92 9.57
N VAL A 27 2.37 5.80 10.24
CA VAL A 27 2.16 4.49 9.60
C VAL A 27 0.75 4.47 9.02
N ILE A 28 0.61 4.08 7.74
CA ILE A 28 -0.71 3.98 7.10
C ILE A 28 -1.58 2.93 7.77
N TYR A 29 -2.90 3.14 7.75
CA TYR A 29 -3.83 2.31 8.52
C TYR A 29 -3.78 0.82 8.16
N THR A 30 -3.48 0.50 6.90
CA THR A 30 -3.43 -0.88 6.38
C THR A 30 -2.33 -1.73 7.01
N ILE A 31 -1.26 -1.11 7.50
CA ILE A 31 -0.13 -1.80 8.16
C ILE A 31 0.04 -1.38 9.61
N LYS A 32 -0.74 -0.41 10.08
CA LYS A 32 -0.71 0.04 11.46
C LYS A 32 -1.20 -1.08 12.36
N ASP A 33 -0.33 -1.51 13.26
CA ASP A 33 -0.58 -2.55 14.23
C ASP A 33 -0.10 -2.02 15.59
N LYS A 34 -0.79 -2.36 16.69
CA LYS A 34 -0.47 -1.85 18.03
C LYS A 34 0.95 -2.20 18.45
N ASN A 35 1.44 -3.37 18.00
CA ASN A 35 2.75 -3.88 18.35
C ASN A 35 3.83 -3.47 17.33
N PHE A 36 3.47 -2.79 16.24
CA PHE A 36 4.41 -2.40 15.18
C PHE A 36 4.98 -1.01 15.44
N ILE A 37 6.24 -0.99 15.88
CA ILE A 37 6.95 0.22 16.29
C ILE A 37 7.94 0.58 15.19
N ILE A 38 7.94 1.84 14.76
CA ILE A 38 8.93 2.36 13.81
C ILE A 38 10.15 2.81 14.60
N ILE A 39 11.31 2.27 14.26
CA ILE A 39 12.60 2.56 14.90
C ILE A 39 13.52 3.41 14.01
N ASP A 40 13.22 3.51 12.71
CA ASP A 40 14.00 4.30 11.75
C ASP A 40 13.11 5.07 10.76
N ASP A 41 13.38 6.37 10.59
CA ASP A 41 12.67 7.27 9.69
C ASP A 41 12.73 6.90 8.21
N ARG A 42 13.72 6.10 7.80
CA ARG A 42 13.81 5.50 6.47
C ARG A 42 12.63 4.60 6.16
N PHE A 43 11.94 4.08 7.19
CA PHE A 43 10.68 3.35 7.03
C PHE A 43 9.67 4.16 6.20
N PHE A 44 9.46 5.43 6.54
CA PHE A 44 8.44 6.24 5.87
C PHE A 44 8.75 6.47 4.39
N LYS A 45 10.04 6.53 4.01
CA LYS A 45 10.44 6.59 2.60
C LYS A 45 10.06 5.31 1.85
N ILE A 46 10.30 4.14 2.46
CA ILE A 46 9.90 2.84 1.89
C ILE A 46 8.39 2.70 1.80
N GLN A 47 7.66 3.10 2.85
CA GLN A 47 6.20 3.11 2.85
C GLN A 47 5.68 3.96 1.69
N LEU A 48 6.19 5.17 1.51
CA LEU A 48 5.77 6.04 0.41
C LEU A 48 6.09 5.42 -0.95
N SER A 49 7.33 4.97 -1.18
CA SER A 49 7.73 4.45 -2.49
C SER A 49 6.91 3.22 -2.90
N LEU A 50 6.74 2.25 -1.99
CA LEU A 50 5.94 1.06 -2.26
C LEU A 50 4.45 1.35 -2.39
N SER A 51 3.91 2.32 -1.64
CA SER A 51 2.53 2.74 -1.83
C SER A 51 2.27 3.43 -3.18
N LEU A 52 3.24 4.19 -3.70
CA LEU A 52 3.16 4.76 -5.05
C LEU A 52 3.17 3.65 -6.11
N VAL A 53 4.07 2.67 -5.96
CA VAL A 53 4.12 1.48 -6.81
C VAL A 53 2.80 0.70 -6.73
N ASN A 54 2.22 0.55 -5.54
CA ASN A 54 0.92 -0.08 -5.34
C ASN A 54 -0.19 0.63 -6.11
N ALA A 55 -0.25 1.97 -6.03
CA ALA A 55 -1.25 2.77 -6.74
C ALA A 55 -1.18 2.53 -8.26
N ILE A 56 0.03 2.51 -8.82
CA ILE A 56 0.26 2.27 -10.25
C ILE A 56 -0.19 0.85 -10.65
N PHE A 57 0.22 -0.17 -9.88
CA PHE A 57 -0.18 -1.55 -10.19
C PHE A 57 -1.70 -1.74 -10.10
N VAL A 58 -2.33 -1.17 -9.08
CA VAL A 58 -3.79 -1.20 -8.94
C VAL A 58 -4.47 -0.58 -10.16
N SER A 59 -4.01 0.59 -10.64
CA SER A 59 -4.54 1.20 -11.86
C SER A 59 -4.41 0.29 -13.08
N ILE A 60 -3.25 -0.36 -13.27
CA ILE A 60 -3.01 -1.28 -14.39
C ILE A 60 -3.94 -2.49 -14.32
N VAL A 61 -4.14 -3.06 -13.12
CA VAL A 61 -5.01 -4.23 -12.93
C VAL A 61 -6.46 -3.88 -13.20
N VAL A 62 -6.93 -2.74 -12.70
CA VAL A 62 -8.31 -2.28 -12.96
C VAL A 62 -8.50 -2.00 -14.46
N TYR A 63 -7.50 -1.41 -15.13
CA TYR A 63 -7.53 -1.23 -16.59
C TYR A 63 -7.65 -2.57 -17.33
N ALA A 64 -6.79 -3.53 -17.00
CA ALA A 64 -6.81 -4.85 -17.63
C ALA A 64 -8.11 -5.60 -17.35
N TRP A 65 -8.65 -5.47 -16.13
CA TRP A 65 -9.94 -6.05 -15.76
C TRP A 65 -11.07 -5.47 -16.61
N ASP A 66 -11.19 -4.15 -16.70
CA ASP A 66 -12.22 -3.46 -17.47
C ASP A 66 -12.09 -3.77 -18.99
N LYS A 67 -10.86 -3.73 -19.52
CA LYS A 67 -10.60 -3.92 -20.95
C LYS A 67 -10.79 -5.36 -21.44
N TYR A 68 -10.34 -6.34 -20.67
CA TYR A 68 -10.35 -7.75 -21.08
C TYR A 68 -11.47 -8.57 -20.41
N ASN A 69 -12.33 -7.91 -19.63
CA ASN A 69 -13.43 -8.53 -18.88
C ASN A 69 -12.99 -9.77 -18.08
N LEU A 70 -11.88 -9.62 -17.34
CA LEU A 70 -11.25 -10.71 -16.61
C LEU A 70 -12.18 -11.22 -15.49
N LYS A 71 -12.55 -12.51 -15.54
CA LYS A 71 -13.39 -13.16 -14.50
C LYS A 71 -12.80 -13.07 -13.08
N PHE A 72 -11.48 -13.03 -12.97
CA PHE A 72 -10.76 -12.96 -11.70
C PHE A 72 -10.14 -11.57 -11.42
N GLY A 73 -10.58 -10.51 -12.11
CA GLY A 73 -10.00 -9.18 -11.96
C GLY A 73 -10.06 -8.65 -10.53
N LEU A 74 -11.15 -8.91 -9.80
CA LEU A 74 -11.28 -8.55 -8.38
C LEU A 74 -10.24 -9.25 -7.50
N LEU A 75 -9.98 -10.54 -7.75
CA LEU A 75 -9.01 -11.32 -6.99
C LEU A 75 -7.60 -10.76 -7.21
N PHE A 76 -7.22 -10.46 -8.45
CA PHE A 76 -5.93 -9.85 -8.75
C PHE A 76 -5.76 -8.47 -8.11
N PHE A 77 -6.82 -7.65 -8.13
CA PHE A 77 -6.84 -6.36 -7.45
C PHE A 77 -6.55 -6.52 -5.95
N MET A 78 -7.26 -7.43 -5.27
CA MET A 78 -7.07 -7.67 -3.84
C MET A 78 -5.65 -8.18 -3.54
N LEU A 79 -5.15 -9.15 -4.33
CA LEU A 79 -3.83 -9.73 -4.14
C LEU A 79 -2.71 -8.68 -4.28
N ILE A 80 -2.80 -7.81 -5.28
CA ILE A 80 -1.79 -6.75 -5.48
C ILE A 80 -1.88 -5.71 -4.37
N TYR A 81 -3.09 -5.25 -4.05
CA TYR A 81 -3.30 -4.23 -3.02
C TYR A 81 -2.76 -4.70 -1.66
N TRP A 82 -3.18 -5.89 -1.21
CA TRP A 82 -2.74 -6.44 0.07
C TRP A 82 -1.29 -6.92 0.02
N GLY A 83 -0.87 -7.56 -1.06
CA GLY A 83 0.48 -8.09 -1.22
C GLY A 83 1.55 -7.00 -1.09
N ILE A 84 1.36 -5.84 -1.72
CA ILE A 84 2.31 -4.73 -1.60
C ILE A 84 2.25 -4.11 -0.20
N ASN A 85 1.05 -3.92 0.39
CA ASN A 85 0.93 -3.40 1.76
C ASN A 85 1.64 -4.33 2.78
N TYR A 86 1.44 -5.64 2.70
CA TYR A 86 2.14 -6.60 3.56
C TYR A 86 3.66 -6.60 3.30
N SER A 87 4.07 -6.41 2.05
CA SER A 87 5.50 -6.27 1.71
C SER A 87 6.14 -5.07 2.38
N ILE A 88 5.43 -3.94 2.54
CA ILE A 88 5.94 -2.77 3.30
C ILE A 88 6.26 -3.16 4.75
N LYS A 89 5.32 -3.85 5.42
CA LYS A 89 5.51 -4.31 6.81
C LYS A 89 6.71 -5.24 6.90
N TYR A 90 6.77 -6.24 6.01
CA TYR A 90 7.85 -7.22 5.98
C TYR A 90 9.22 -6.59 5.70
N ILE A 91 9.33 -5.73 4.68
CA ILE A 91 10.59 -5.04 4.34
C ILE A 91 11.02 -4.12 5.48
N GLY A 92 10.07 -3.44 6.15
CA GLY A 92 10.35 -2.61 7.31
C GLY A 92 11.02 -3.40 8.45
N ILE A 93 10.54 -4.62 8.71
CA ILE A 93 11.13 -5.53 9.71
C ILE A 93 12.48 -6.06 9.24
N LEU A 94 12.57 -6.55 8.00
CA LEU A 94 13.78 -7.13 7.43
C LEU A 94 14.96 -6.13 7.46
N LYS A 95 14.70 -4.86 7.12
CA LYS A 95 15.70 -3.78 7.13
C LYS A 95 15.96 -3.19 8.53
N LYS A 96 15.31 -3.71 9.58
CA LYS A 96 15.36 -3.18 10.95
C LYS A 96 14.95 -1.70 11.02
N TYR A 97 13.96 -1.31 10.23
CA TYR A 97 13.35 0.02 10.31
C TYR A 97 12.09 0.03 11.17
N ALA A 98 11.52 -1.15 11.39
CA ALA A 98 10.41 -1.38 12.30
C ALA A 98 10.61 -2.68 13.07
N GLU A 99 10.02 -2.77 14.25
CA GLU A 99 10.00 -3.98 15.08
C GLU A 99 8.56 -4.32 15.48
N ILE A 100 8.29 -5.61 15.70
CA ILE A 100 7.06 -6.04 16.36
C ILE A 100 7.43 -6.33 17.82
N ARG A 101 7.00 -5.46 18.73
CA ARG A 101 7.24 -5.65 20.16
C ARG A 101 6.05 -6.42 20.75
N ASN A 102 6.31 -7.65 21.21
CA ASN A 102 5.35 -8.37 22.01
C ASN A 102 5.31 -7.70 23.40
N ASN A 103 4.16 -7.13 23.77
CA ASN A 103 3.90 -6.79 25.16
C ASN A 103 3.78 -8.11 25.92
N ILE A 104 4.87 -8.51 26.58
CA ILE A 104 4.84 -9.49 27.67
C ILE A 104 4.41 -8.73 28.93
#